data_AF-Q3HWT8-F1
#
_entry.id   AF-Q3HWT8-F1
#
_cell.length_a   1.000
_cell.length_b   1.000
_cell.length_c   1.000
_cell.angle_alpha   90.00
_cell.angle_beta   90.00
_cell.angle_gamma   90.00
#
_symmetry.space_group_name_H-M   'P 1'
#
loop_
_entity.id
_entity.type
_entity.pdbx_description
1 polymer ?
#
loop_
_entity_poly.entity_id
_entity_poly.type
_entity_poly.pdbx_seq_one_letter_code
_entity_poly.pdbx_strand_id
1 'polypeptide(L)'
;KGKLEDGTRVPACQRIVVCIIMDGIDPCDKRSLDVLSLLGVFQDNIMKRQVNGEEVQGHLFEYTTQLSVEPNHNGKPQLVEPSHMHTNLVPVQYMLLIKQKNAKKINSHRWLFNGFCRQLNPNVTILIDAGTKPGHKSLYHLWNAFHNDKLIGGACGEIFAQTNGGIKLINPLVAA
;
A
#
# COMPACT_ATOMS: atom_id res chain seq x y z
N LYS A 1 6.83 22.46 4.55
CA LYS A 1 5.95 22.57 5.75
C LYS A 1 4.60 23.15 5.32
N GLY A 2 3.57 22.33 5.05
CA GLY A 2 2.26 22.87 4.64
C GLY A 2 1.38 23.14 5.87
N LYS A 3 1.00 24.37 6.14
CA LYS A 3 -0.08 24.68 7.10
C LYS A 3 -1.43 24.49 6.39
N LEU A 4 -2.48 24.11 7.12
CA LEU A 4 -3.85 24.32 6.65
C LEU A 4 -4.16 25.83 6.63
N GLU A 5 -5.22 26.24 5.95
CA GLU A 5 -5.61 27.66 5.78
C GLU A 5 -5.89 28.37 7.11
N ASP A 6 -6.18 27.64 8.18
CA ASP A 6 -6.38 28.12 9.55
C ASP A 6 -5.09 28.21 10.39
N GLY A 7 -3.94 27.86 9.81
CA GLY A 7 -2.64 27.86 10.49
C GLY A 7 -2.34 26.59 11.30
N THR A 8 -3.27 25.63 11.36
CA THR A 8 -3.14 24.40 12.14
C THR A 8 -2.12 23.45 11.49
N ARG A 9 -1.19 22.93 12.30
CA ARG A 9 -0.19 21.95 11.86
C ARG A 9 -0.78 20.56 11.97
N VAL A 10 -1.23 20.02 10.83
CA VAL A 10 -1.62 18.61 10.73
C VAL A 10 -0.39 17.72 10.92
N PRO A 11 -0.44 16.69 11.80
CA PRO A 11 0.58 15.66 11.91
C PRO A 11 1.00 15.13 10.53
N ALA A 12 2.28 14.85 10.34
CA ALA A 12 2.80 14.42 9.04
C ALA A 12 2.13 13.12 8.55
N CYS A 13 1.78 12.20 9.46
CA CYS A 13 1.08 10.96 9.12
C CYS A 13 -0.32 11.16 8.55
N GLN A 14 -1.04 12.20 8.97
CA GLN A 14 -2.37 12.51 8.43
C GLN A 14 -2.31 13.09 7.00
N ARG A 15 -1.10 13.23 6.43
CA ARG A 15 -0.90 13.69 5.05
C ARG A 15 -0.62 12.54 4.08
N ILE A 16 -0.54 11.32 4.59
CA ILE A 16 -0.17 10.13 3.82
C ILE A 16 -1.26 9.08 4.03
N VAL A 17 -1.83 8.63 2.92
CA VAL A 17 -2.78 7.52 2.89
C VAL A 17 -2.18 6.41 2.04
N VAL A 18 -2.22 5.18 2.55
CA VAL A 18 -1.76 3.99 1.82
C VAL A 18 -2.97 3.28 1.22
N CYS A 19 -3.09 3.33 -0.11
CA CYS A 19 -4.13 2.60 -0.84
C CYS A 19 -3.58 1.26 -1.33
N ILE A 20 -4.23 0.16 -0.95
CA ILE A 20 -3.91 -1.19 -1.45
C ILE A 20 -5.07 -1.63 -2.34
N ILE A 21 -4.78 -1.93 -3.62
CA ILE A 21 -5.80 -2.36 -4.57
C ILE A 21 -5.46 -3.78 -5.03
N MET A 22 -6.25 -4.77 -4.57
CA MET A 22 -6.11 -6.17 -4.97
C MET A 22 -6.98 -6.45 -6.20
N ASP A 23 -6.34 -6.95 -7.28
CA ASP A 23 -6.99 -7.18 -8.58
C ASP A 23 -7.72 -8.52 -8.65
N GLY A 24 -8.85 -8.61 -7.96
CA GLY A 24 -9.71 -9.78 -7.91
C GLY A 24 -9.51 -10.58 -6.63
N ILE A 25 -10.61 -11.04 -6.02
CA ILE A 25 -10.58 -11.86 -4.81
C ILE A 25 -10.05 -13.27 -5.07
N ASP A 26 -10.41 -13.88 -6.21
CA ASP A 26 -10.01 -15.25 -6.54
C ASP A 26 -8.48 -15.43 -6.68
N PRO A 27 -7.72 -14.53 -7.35
CA PRO A 27 -6.26 -14.64 -7.41
C PRO A 27 -5.54 -14.14 -6.15
N CYS A 28 -6.24 -13.68 -5.11
CA CYS A 28 -5.59 -13.20 -3.89
C CYS A 28 -4.87 -14.33 -3.16
N ASP A 29 -3.61 -14.08 -2.80
CA ASP A 29 -2.86 -14.97 -1.93
C ASP A 29 -3.38 -14.89 -0.49
N LYS A 30 -3.68 -16.04 0.11
CA LYS A 30 -4.24 -16.12 1.47
C LYS A 30 -3.29 -15.53 2.52
N ARG A 31 -1.98 -15.73 2.38
CA ARG A 31 -0.99 -15.21 3.34
C ARG A 31 -0.94 -13.69 3.32
N SER A 32 -1.18 -13.08 2.16
CA SER A 32 -1.31 -11.63 2.04
C SER A 32 -2.52 -11.11 2.82
N LEU A 33 -3.66 -11.82 2.76
CA LEU A 33 -4.86 -11.49 3.55
C LEU A 33 -4.64 -11.72 5.05
N ASP A 34 -3.89 -12.74 5.45
CA ASP A 34 -3.53 -12.99 6.85
C ASP A 34 -2.71 -11.81 7.43
N VAL A 35 -1.73 -11.31 6.67
CA VAL A 35 -0.94 -10.12 7.07
C VAL A 35 -1.82 -8.87 7.16
N LEU A 36 -2.71 -8.65 6.20
CA LEU A 36 -3.64 -7.51 6.24
C LEU A 36 -4.62 -7.62 7.43
N SER A 37 -5.03 -8.82 7.79
CA SER A 37 -5.86 -9.08 8.98
C SER A 37 -5.10 -8.77 10.27
N LEU A 38 -3.84 -9.19 10.36
CA LEU A 38 -2.97 -8.92 11.51
C LEU A 38 -2.76 -7.41 11.73
N LEU A 39 -2.69 -6.64 10.65
CA LEU A 39 -2.62 -5.17 10.71
C LEU A 39 -3.96 -4.51 11.07
N GLY A 40 -5.06 -5.27 11.07
CA GLY A 40 -6.43 -4.80 11.29
C GLY A 40 -7.10 -4.22 10.03
N VAL A 41 -6.42 -4.25 8.88
CA VAL A 41 -6.87 -3.62 7.62
C VAL A 41 -7.91 -4.47 6.90
N PHE A 42 -7.88 -5.78 7.09
CA PHE A 42 -8.82 -6.73 6.48
C PHE A 42 -9.60 -7.50 7.56
N GLN A 43 -10.87 -7.76 7.29
CA GLN A 43 -11.73 -8.59 8.14
C GLN A 43 -12.34 -9.70 7.30
N ASP A 44 -12.12 -10.94 7.72
CA ASP A 44 -12.68 -12.10 7.07
C ASP A 44 -14.20 -12.21 7.31
N ASN A 45 -14.90 -12.92 6.42
CA ASN A 45 -16.34 -13.26 6.52
C ASN A 45 -17.35 -12.11 6.40
N ILE A 46 -16.93 -10.87 6.13
CA ILE A 46 -17.88 -9.76 5.86
C ILE A 46 -18.16 -9.52 4.38
N MET A 47 -17.31 -10.07 3.50
CA MET A 47 -17.42 -9.88 2.05
C MET A 47 -18.58 -10.71 1.48
N LYS A 48 -19.42 -10.05 0.67
CA LYS A 48 -20.53 -10.68 -0.07
C LYS A 48 -20.30 -10.57 -1.56
N ARG A 49 -20.67 -11.61 -2.32
CA ARG A 49 -20.60 -11.60 -3.79
C ARG A 49 -21.72 -10.79 -4.43
N GLN A 50 -22.88 -10.72 -3.78
CA GLN A 50 -24.04 -9.96 -4.26
C GLN A 50 -24.72 -9.22 -3.10
N VAL A 51 -25.29 -8.05 -3.41
CA VAL A 51 -26.13 -7.25 -2.53
C VAL A 51 -27.34 -6.79 -3.33
N ASN A 52 -28.55 -7.02 -2.82
CA ASN A 52 -29.81 -6.68 -3.51
C ASN A 52 -29.94 -7.28 -4.92
N GLY A 53 -29.37 -8.46 -5.16
CA GLY A 53 -29.35 -9.11 -6.49
C GLY A 53 -28.33 -8.53 -7.47
N GLU A 54 -27.61 -7.47 -7.09
CA GLU A 54 -26.52 -6.90 -7.89
C GLU A 54 -25.17 -7.47 -7.47
N GLU A 55 -24.29 -7.68 -8.44
CA GLU A 55 -22.93 -8.16 -8.20
C GLU A 55 -22.07 -7.06 -7.58
N VAL A 56 -21.44 -7.37 -6.45
CA VAL A 56 -20.50 -6.46 -5.80
C VAL A 56 -19.27 -6.26 -6.71
N GLN A 57 -18.87 -5.01 -6.92
CA GLN A 57 -17.70 -4.70 -7.76
C GLN A 57 -16.38 -4.78 -6.99
N GLY A 58 -16.43 -4.54 -5.69
CA GLY A 58 -15.32 -4.70 -4.76
C GLY A 58 -15.71 -4.35 -3.33
N HIS A 59 -14.83 -4.69 -2.40
CA HIS A 59 -14.98 -4.46 -0.97
C HIS A 59 -13.93 -3.46 -0.53
N LEU A 60 -14.38 -2.34 0.05
CA LEU A 60 -13.52 -1.28 0.56
C LEU A 60 -13.45 -1.37 2.09
N PHE A 61 -12.25 -1.42 2.61
CA PHE A 61 -11.94 -1.37 4.03
C PHE A 61 -11.07 -0.15 4.31
N GLU A 62 -11.29 0.49 5.44
CA GLU A 62 -10.49 1.62 5.89
C GLU A 62 -10.12 1.40 7.36
N TYR A 63 -8.83 1.53 7.66
CA TYR A 63 -8.35 1.35 9.02
C TYR A 63 -7.05 2.13 9.25
N THR A 64 -6.92 2.75 10.41
CA THR A 64 -5.67 3.41 10.83
C THR A 64 -5.00 2.54 11.88
N THR A 65 -3.76 2.13 11.62
CA THR A 65 -3.02 1.21 12.50
C THR A 65 -1.63 1.73 12.81
N GLN A 66 -1.13 1.40 13.99
CA GLN A 66 0.28 1.55 14.37
C GLN A 66 1.01 0.20 14.41
N LEU A 67 0.30 -0.89 14.11
CA LEU A 67 0.87 -2.22 13.99
C LEU A 67 1.73 -2.28 12.72
N SER A 68 2.83 -3.02 12.79
CA SER A 68 3.67 -3.34 11.64
C SER A 68 4.08 -4.81 11.68
N VAL A 69 4.44 -5.35 10.53
CA VAL A 69 4.98 -6.71 10.43
C VAL A 69 6.38 -6.63 9.88
N GLU A 70 7.35 -7.04 10.69
CA GLU A 70 8.77 -7.01 10.33
C GLU A 70 9.37 -8.41 10.41
N PRO A 71 10.34 -8.78 9.55
CA PRO A 71 11.06 -10.02 9.71
C PRO A 71 11.94 -9.96 10.97
N ASN A 72 11.88 -10.99 11.80
CA ASN A 72 12.79 -11.15 12.93
C ASN A 72 14.20 -11.60 12.48
N HIS A 73 15.10 -11.81 13.44
CA HIS A 73 16.48 -12.27 13.19
C HIS A 73 16.58 -13.59 12.41
N ASN A 74 15.52 -14.40 12.38
CA ASN A 74 15.43 -15.65 11.62
C ASN A 74 14.61 -15.50 10.32
N GLY A 75 14.29 -14.27 9.92
CA GLY A 75 13.50 -13.97 8.72
C GLY A 75 12.01 -14.32 8.84
N LYS A 76 11.51 -14.67 10.03
CA LYS A 76 10.08 -14.94 10.23
C LYS A 76 9.31 -13.64 10.50
N PRO A 77 8.11 -13.47 9.92
CA PRO A 77 7.26 -12.32 10.24
C PRO A 77 7.00 -12.23 11.76
N GLN A 78 7.17 -11.04 12.32
CA GLN A 78 6.91 -10.69 13.71
C GLN A 78 6.05 -9.43 13.76
N LEU A 79 4.99 -9.46 14.57
CA LEU A 79 4.16 -8.29 14.84
C LEU A 79 4.95 -7.31 15.71
N VAL A 80 4.97 -6.05 15.29
CA VAL A 80 5.51 -4.92 16.04
C VAL A 80 4.32 -4.11 16.55
N GLU A 81 4.19 -4.05 17.87
CA GLU A 81 3.11 -3.34 18.55
C GLU A 81 3.63 -2.06 19.20
N PRO A 82 2.78 -1.03 19.36
CA PRO A 82 3.11 0.13 20.18
C PRO A 82 3.48 -0.30 21.59
N SER A 83 4.59 0.21 22.11
CA SER A 83 5.03 0.00 23.48
C SER A 83 4.88 1.27 24.31
N HIS A 84 5.01 1.17 25.64
CA HIS A 84 5.03 2.35 26.52
C HIS A 84 6.32 3.19 26.40
N MET A 85 7.27 2.77 25.56
CA MET A 85 8.53 3.48 25.29
C MET A 85 8.31 4.57 24.21
N HIS A 86 9.19 5.58 24.18
CA HIS A 86 9.04 6.77 23.32
C HIS A 86 9.27 6.54 21.80
N THR A 87 9.42 5.31 21.32
CA THR A 87 9.82 4.99 19.93
C THR A 87 8.74 4.22 19.16
N ASN A 88 7.48 4.61 19.30
CA ASN A 88 6.38 3.98 18.56
C ASN A 88 6.36 4.40 17.09
N LEU A 89 5.92 3.47 16.24
CA LEU A 89 5.63 3.77 14.85
C LEU A 89 4.51 4.80 14.74
N VAL A 90 4.58 5.64 13.72
CA VAL A 90 3.57 6.66 13.45
C VAL A 90 2.33 5.98 12.85
N PRO A 91 1.10 6.32 13.27
CA PRO A 91 -0.10 5.74 12.69
C PRO A 91 -0.16 5.93 11.18
N VAL A 92 -0.61 4.91 10.45
CA VAL A 92 -0.81 4.95 9.00
C VAL A 92 -2.26 4.59 8.68
N GLN A 93 -2.91 5.44 7.89
CA GLN A 93 -4.24 5.18 7.35
C GLN A 93 -4.12 4.31 6.10
N TYR A 94 -4.73 3.13 6.17
CA TYR A 94 -4.85 2.20 5.06
C TYR A 94 -6.25 2.25 4.48
N MET A 95 -6.33 2.25 3.15
CA MET A 95 -7.56 1.97 2.41
C MET A 95 -7.31 0.75 1.53
N LEU A 96 -7.98 -0.36 1.83
CA LEU A 96 -7.86 -1.61 1.10
C LEU A 96 -9.10 -1.81 0.22
N LEU A 97 -8.90 -1.87 -1.09
CA LEU A 97 -9.91 -2.29 -2.05
C LEU A 97 -9.59 -3.67 -2.58
N ILE A 98 -10.48 -4.63 -2.33
CA ILE A 98 -10.44 -5.96 -2.95
C ILE A 98 -11.49 -5.97 -4.05
N LYS A 99 -11.05 -6.06 -5.32
CA LYS A 99 -11.99 -6.15 -6.44
C LYS A 99 -12.65 -7.51 -6.46
N GLN A 100 -13.92 -7.58 -6.84
CA GLN A 100 -14.61 -8.87 -6.98
C GLN A 100 -14.05 -9.69 -8.14
N LYS A 101 -13.67 -9.02 -9.24
CA LYS A 101 -13.14 -9.65 -10.46
C LYS A 101 -11.74 -9.13 -10.78
N ASN A 102 -10.90 -10.01 -11.35
CA ASN A 102 -9.63 -9.61 -11.96
C ASN A 102 -9.92 -8.86 -13.27
N ALA A 103 -9.43 -7.62 -13.36
CA ALA A 103 -9.61 -6.75 -14.53
C ALA A 103 -8.30 -6.08 -14.97
N LYS A 104 -7.16 -6.62 -14.55
CA LYS A 104 -5.79 -6.21 -14.88
C LYS A 104 -5.39 -4.84 -14.32
N LYS A 105 -4.08 -4.56 -14.43
CA LYS A 105 -3.39 -3.39 -13.88
C LYS A 105 -4.06 -2.06 -14.25
N ILE A 106 -4.43 -1.88 -15.52
CA ILE A 106 -5.03 -0.62 -16.00
C ILE A 106 -6.37 -0.32 -15.31
N ASN A 107 -7.17 -1.35 -15.02
CA ASN A 107 -8.42 -1.16 -14.30
C ASN A 107 -8.15 -0.82 -12.82
N SER A 108 -7.17 -1.46 -12.18
CA SER A 108 -6.78 -1.11 -10.81
C SER A 108 -6.24 0.32 -10.70
N HIS A 109 -5.51 0.82 -11.71
CA HIS A 109 -5.13 2.25 -11.78
C HIS A 109 -6.34 3.16 -11.91
N ARG A 110 -7.39 2.77 -12.67
CA ARG A 110 -8.64 3.56 -12.75
C ARG A 110 -9.34 3.65 -11.40
N TRP A 111 -9.39 2.57 -10.61
CA TRP A 111 -9.91 2.62 -9.24
C TRP A 111 -9.14 3.62 -8.38
N LEU A 112 -7.81 3.65 -8.49
CA LEU A 112 -6.99 4.64 -7.80
C LEU A 112 -7.30 6.06 -8.27
N PHE A 113 -7.09 6.38 -9.55
CA PHE A 113 -7.14 7.75 -10.03
C PHE A 113 -8.57 8.32 -10.10
N ASN A 114 -9.54 7.51 -10.53
CA ASN A 114 -10.93 7.99 -10.71
C ASN A 114 -11.77 7.81 -9.44
N GLY A 115 -11.42 6.83 -8.59
CA GLY A 115 -12.09 6.57 -7.32
C GLY A 115 -11.40 7.29 -6.17
N PHE A 116 -10.28 6.74 -5.69
CA PHE A 116 -9.57 7.24 -4.50
C PHE A 116 -9.07 8.67 -4.65
N CYS A 117 -8.30 8.98 -5.70
CA CYS A 117 -7.72 10.32 -5.86
C CYS A 117 -8.79 11.40 -6.05
N ARG A 118 -9.97 11.04 -6.58
CA ARG A 118 -11.11 11.97 -6.67
C ARG A 118 -11.66 12.35 -5.30
N GLN A 119 -11.60 11.45 -4.32
CA GLN A 119 -12.04 11.71 -2.94
C GLN A 119 -10.93 12.35 -2.09
N LEU A 120 -9.70 11.83 -2.21
CA LEU A 120 -8.56 12.24 -1.38
C LEU A 120 -7.87 13.52 -1.88
N ASN A 121 -8.04 13.86 -3.16
CA ASN A 121 -7.37 14.97 -3.85
C ASN A 121 -5.86 15.09 -3.52
N PRO A 122 -5.05 14.03 -3.77
CA PRO A 122 -3.66 14.02 -3.35
C PRO A 122 -2.79 14.93 -4.23
N ASN A 123 -1.83 15.63 -3.60
CA ASN A 123 -0.83 16.43 -4.33
C ASN A 123 0.15 15.56 -5.14
N VAL A 124 0.48 14.36 -4.62
CA VAL A 124 1.41 13.41 -5.24
C VAL A 124 0.85 12.00 -5.05
N THR A 125 0.88 11.20 -6.12
CA THR A 125 0.55 9.77 -6.06
C THR A 125 1.80 8.98 -6.41
N ILE A 126 2.20 8.05 -5.55
CA ILE A 126 3.33 7.14 -5.80
C ILE A 126 2.76 5.73 -6.01
N LEU A 127 3.02 5.15 -7.19
CA LEU A 127 2.61 3.79 -7.52
C LEU A 127 3.74 2.82 -7.21
N ILE A 128 3.44 1.73 -6.49
CA ILE A 128 4.38 0.65 -6.20
C ILE A 128 3.74 -0.65 -6.64
N ASP A 129 4.43 -1.40 -7.50
CA ASP A 129 3.95 -2.70 -7.96
C ASP A 129 4.05 -3.74 -6.84
N ALA A 130 3.08 -4.65 -6.79
CA ALA A 130 3.09 -5.75 -5.82
C ALA A 130 4.38 -6.58 -5.95
N GLY A 131 5.03 -6.85 -4.82
CA GLY A 131 6.32 -7.54 -4.78
C GLY A 131 7.55 -6.63 -4.91
N THR A 132 7.38 -5.32 -5.11
CA THR A 132 8.49 -4.36 -5.08
C THR A 132 8.80 -3.93 -3.66
N LYS A 133 10.06 -4.08 -3.24
CA LYS A 133 10.54 -3.58 -1.95
C LYS A 133 11.14 -2.18 -2.14
N PRO A 134 10.53 -1.12 -1.60
CA PRO A 134 11.10 0.23 -1.71
C PRO A 134 12.43 0.32 -0.94
N GLY A 135 13.41 0.98 -1.54
CA GLY A 135 14.64 1.36 -0.84
C GLY A 135 14.36 2.38 0.26
N HIS A 136 15.23 2.45 1.29
CA HIS A 136 15.02 3.23 2.51
C HIS A 136 14.58 4.69 2.28
N LYS A 137 15.10 5.38 1.25
CA LYS A 137 14.74 6.77 0.91
C LYS A 137 13.98 6.92 -0.41
N SER A 138 13.60 5.82 -1.07
CA SER A 138 13.03 5.85 -2.42
C SER A 138 11.75 6.70 -2.51
N LEU A 139 10.80 6.51 -1.59
CA LEU A 139 9.55 7.28 -1.55
C LEU A 139 9.80 8.77 -1.25
N TYR A 140 10.76 9.05 -0.36
CA TYR A 140 11.16 10.42 -0.06
C TYR A 140 11.73 11.12 -1.30
N HIS A 141 12.60 10.46 -2.07
CA HIS A 141 13.18 11.06 -3.27
C HIS A 141 12.13 11.32 -4.35
N LEU A 142 11.18 10.40 -4.54
CA LEU A 142 10.05 10.61 -5.45
C LEU A 142 9.23 11.83 -5.04
N TRP A 143 8.81 11.90 -3.78
CA TRP A 143 8.07 13.05 -3.25
C TRP A 143 8.88 14.36 -3.35
N ASN A 144 10.17 14.32 -3.03
CA ASN A 144 11.05 15.49 -3.03
C ASN A 144 11.22 16.11 -4.43
N ALA A 145 11.14 15.30 -5.50
CA ALA A 145 11.15 15.82 -6.87
C ALA A 145 9.95 16.76 -7.11
N PHE A 146 8.73 16.29 -6.86
CA PHE A 146 7.51 17.12 -6.97
C PHE A 146 7.48 18.28 -5.97
N HIS A 147 8.13 18.13 -4.81
CA HIS A 147 8.19 19.21 -3.82
C HIS A 147 9.03 20.39 -4.30
N ASN A 148 10.15 20.12 -4.98
CA ASN A 148 11.09 21.16 -5.40
C ASN A 148 10.71 21.82 -6.73
N ASP A 149 10.00 21.10 -7.61
CA ASP A 149 9.56 21.64 -8.89
C ASP A 149 8.09 21.30 -9.17
N LYS A 150 7.26 22.35 -9.25
CA LYS A 150 5.83 22.26 -9.52
C LYS A 150 5.51 21.93 -10.98
N LEU A 151 6.47 22.03 -11.89
CA LEU A 151 6.30 21.73 -13.31
C LEU A 151 6.53 20.25 -13.64
N ILE A 152 7.00 19.46 -12.68
CA ILE A 152 7.22 18.01 -12.87
C ILE A 152 5.86 17.28 -12.92
N GLY A 153 5.59 16.63 -14.06
CA GLY A 153 4.43 15.76 -14.26
C GLY A 153 4.65 14.30 -13.85
N GLY A 154 5.90 13.88 -13.59
CA GLY A 154 6.23 12.49 -13.25
C GLY A 154 7.67 12.31 -12.77
N ALA A 155 7.88 11.34 -11.88
CA ALA A 155 9.20 10.90 -11.42
C ALA A 155 9.23 9.37 -11.35
N CYS A 156 10.39 8.76 -11.63
CA CYS A 156 10.58 7.31 -11.60
C CYS A 156 11.85 6.97 -10.82
N GLY A 157 11.80 5.89 -10.05
CA GLY A 157 12.98 5.27 -9.45
C GLY A 157 13.54 4.19 -10.36
N GLU A 158 14.74 3.72 -10.03
CA GLU A 158 15.34 2.55 -10.67
C GLU A 158 14.89 1.26 -9.94
N ILE A 159 14.67 0.19 -10.71
CA ILE A 159 14.22 -1.11 -10.21
C ILE A 159 15.24 -2.16 -10.60
N PHE A 160 15.65 -2.98 -9.64
CA PHE A 160 16.54 -4.11 -9.85
C PHE A 160 15.92 -5.39 -9.31
N ALA A 161 16.16 -6.50 -9.99
CA ALA A 161 15.77 -7.81 -9.50
C ALA A 161 16.64 -8.20 -8.30
N GLN A 162 16.03 -8.74 -7.24
CA GLN A 162 16.79 -9.28 -6.13
C GLN A 162 17.40 -10.63 -6.54
N THR A 163 18.72 -10.64 -6.75
CA THR A 163 19.48 -11.82 -7.22
C THR A 163 20.09 -12.66 -6.09
N ASN A 164 19.69 -12.43 -4.83
CA ASN A 164 20.18 -13.18 -3.69
C ASN A 164 19.03 -13.85 -2.90
N GLY A 165 19.19 -15.15 -2.60
CA GLY A 165 18.33 -15.90 -1.66
C GLY A 165 17.04 -16.48 -2.23
N GLY A 166 16.85 -16.47 -3.54
CA GLY A 166 15.66 -17.03 -4.19
C GLY A 166 15.88 -18.47 -4.69
N ILE A 167 15.00 -19.40 -4.29
CA ILE A 167 15.03 -20.80 -4.80
C ILE A 167 14.92 -20.84 -6.33
N LYS A 168 14.23 -19.86 -6.93
CA LYS A 168 14.12 -19.72 -8.39
C LYS A 168 15.43 -19.28 -9.07
N LEU A 169 16.39 -18.71 -8.35
CA LEU A 169 17.71 -18.32 -8.87
C LEU A 169 18.65 -19.53 -9.01
N ILE A 170 18.22 -20.72 -8.57
CA ILE A 170 18.89 -21.98 -8.93
C ILE A 170 18.65 -22.29 -10.42
N ASN A 171 17.59 -21.76 -11.03
CA ASN A 171 17.34 -21.89 -12.45
C ASN A 171 18.24 -20.91 -13.23
N PRO A 172 19.18 -21.41 -14.07
CA PRO A 172 20.12 -20.56 -14.81
C PRO A 172 19.43 -19.55 -15.74
N LEU A 173 18.23 -19.87 -16.25
CA LEU A 173 17.46 -18.96 -17.12
C LEU A 173 16.80 -17.81 -16.37
N VAL A 174 16.60 -17.96 -15.06
CA VAL A 174 16.01 -16.95 -14.17
C VAL A 174 17.10 -16.14 -13.46
N ALA A 175 18.31 -16.70 -13.36
CA ALA A 175 19.46 -16.10 -12.68
C ALA A 175 20.43 -15.34 -13.61
N ALA A 176 20.36 -15.59 -14.91
CA ALA A 176 21.16 -14.90 -15.94
C ALA A 176 20.63 -13.50 -16.26
#